data_AF-A0A2U3XAD4-F1
#
_entry.id   AF-A0A2U3XAD4-F1
#
_cell.length_a   1.000
_cell.length_b   1.000
_cell.length_c   1.000
_cell.angle_alpha   90.00
_cell.angle_beta   90.00
_cell.angle_gamma   90.00
#
_symmetry.space_group_name_H-M   'P 1'
#
loop_
_entity.id
_entity.type
_entity.pdbx_description
1 polymer ?
#
loop_
_entity_poly.entity_id
_entity_poly.type
_entity_poly.pdbx_seq_one_letter_code
_entity_poly.pdbx_strand_id
1 'polypeptide(L)'
;MEAPRPFAREWCAQSLPLTRGSLLKLRVWELWLLLLDFGLNAELPHEEDVHFINEYVNVHNELRGNVLPRGSNLRFMTWDVALSRTARAWGKKCVFEHNNHLEELNMAHPKFNGIGENIWVGPENEFTASIAIRSWYEERKKYHFENDSCSSDCSNYKQLVWDTSYKVGCAVTSCTRVGRIKYAVIFICNYAPGGSLSRRPYKPGITCARCSKYDRCTDFLCSNADRDQSVYYRFWYPRWEVPRPIVCDPLCLFIFFLRMLCFSICIIVVLIIQSRFPNILLEEEMIFAPEVTEVEPEKLQEEDREKVEEVEEEEGDNKKEEGEEENGEEEGVEEESLDLPPS
;
A
#
# COMPACT_ATOMS: atom_id res chain seq x y z
N MET A 1 -75.63 35.59 41.75
CA MET A 1 -75.00 34.49 42.53
C MET A 1 -75.16 33.23 41.72
N GLU A 2 -74.09 32.69 41.15
CA GLU A 2 -74.12 31.44 40.38
C GLU A 2 -72.86 30.63 40.64
N ALA A 3 -73.00 29.30 40.71
CA ALA A 3 -71.91 28.34 40.81
C ALA A 3 -72.36 27.02 40.14
N PRO A 4 -71.48 26.29 39.41
CA PRO A 4 -71.91 25.26 38.46
C PRO A 4 -71.75 23.81 38.96
N ARG A 5 -72.27 22.86 38.17
CA ARG A 5 -71.89 21.43 38.21
C ARG A 5 -70.51 21.21 37.56
N PRO A 6 -69.90 20.01 37.70
CA PRO A 6 -70.07 19.03 36.61
C PRO A 6 -70.26 17.57 37.09
N PHE A 7 -70.43 16.66 36.12
CA PHE A 7 -70.58 15.20 36.31
C PHE A 7 -69.26 14.44 36.08
N ALA A 8 -69.24 13.15 36.43
CA ALA A 8 -68.07 12.27 36.37
C ALA A 8 -67.65 11.85 34.93
N ARG A 9 -66.44 11.25 34.80
CA ARG A 9 -65.98 10.58 33.57
C ARG A 9 -65.05 9.41 33.86
N GLU A 10 -65.27 8.29 33.19
CA GLU A 10 -64.46 7.06 33.30
C GLU A 10 -63.17 7.13 32.48
N TRP A 11 -62.17 6.32 32.83
CA TRP A 11 -60.90 6.18 32.10
C TRP A 11 -60.86 4.85 31.34
N CYS A 12 -61.22 4.88 30.05
CA CYS A 12 -61.00 3.74 29.15
C CYS A 12 -59.56 3.74 28.61
N ALA A 13 -58.80 2.69 28.89
CA ALA A 13 -57.52 2.45 28.25
C ALA A 13 -57.75 1.98 26.79
N GLN A 14 -57.50 2.85 25.82
CA GLN A 14 -57.64 2.50 24.39
C GLN A 14 -56.43 1.71 23.91
N SER A 15 -56.61 0.40 23.71
CA SER A 15 -55.66 -0.44 22.98
C SER A 15 -55.68 -0.10 21.48
N LEU A 16 -54.63 0.54 20.98
CA LEU A 16 -54.45 0.79 19.55
C LEU A 16 -54.35 -0.55 18.77
N PRO A 17 -55.11 -0.74 17.67
CA PRO A 17 -55.05 -1.97 16.90
C PRO A 17 -53.76 -2.04 16.09
N LEU A 18 -52.86 -2.96 16.46
CA LEU A 18 -51.64 -3.22 15.69
C LEU A 18 -52.02 -3.75 14.29
N THR A 19 -51.77 -2.95 13.25
CA THR A 19 -52.21 -3.29 11.89
C THR A 19 -51.41 -4.48 11.34
N ARG A 20 -52.12 -5.50 10.83
CA ARG A 20 -51.58 -6.80 10.39
C ARG A 20 -50.48 -6.71 9.31
N GLY A 21 -50.33 -5.57 8.63
CA GLY A 21 -49.26 -5.30 7.67
C GLY A 21 -47.90 -4.93 8.29
N SER A 22 -47.84 -4.50 9.55
CA SER A 22 -46.59 -4.09 10.20
C SER A 22 -45.65 -5.28 10.47
N LEU A 23 -46.18 -6.36 11.07
CA LEU A 23 -45.44 -7.60 11.31
C LEU A 23 -44.88 -8.22 10.01
N LEU A 24 -45.64 -8.14 8.92
CA LEU A 24 -45.23 -8.65 7.61
C LEU A 24 -44.07 -7.85 7.01
N LYS A 25 -44.07 -6.51 7.12
CA LYS A 25 -42.93 -5.70 6.66
C LYS A 25 -41.65 -5.98 7.47
N LEU A 26 -41.74 -6.09 8.79
CA LEU A 26 -40.58 -6.42 9.64
C LEU A 26 -39.96 -7.77 9.27
N ARG A 27 -40.78 -8.82 9.14
CA ARG A 27 -40.31 -10.16 8.73
C ARG A 27 -39.68 -10.19 7.33
N VAL A 28 -40.15 -9.36 6.40
CA VAL A 28 -39.59 -9.29 5.03
C VAL A 28 -38.26 -8.52 4.99
N TRP A 29 -38.07 -7.50 5.84
CA TRP A 29 -36.78 -6.82 5.96
C TRP A 29 -35.70 -7.71 6.62
N GLU A 30 -36.05 -8.48 7.64
CA GLU A 30 -35.13 -9.50 8.21
C GLU A 30 -34.75 -10.56 7.16
N LEU A 31 -35.71 -11.02 6.34
CA LEU A 31 -35.40 -11.94 5.23
C LEU A 31 -34.52 -11.31 4.14
N TRP A 32 -34.65 -10.00 3.89
CA TRP A 32 -33.82 -9.30 2.90
C TRP A 32 -32.37 -9.13 3.36
N LEU A 33 -32.14 -8.89 4.66
CA LEU A 33 -30.81 -8.91 5.24
C LEU A 33 -30.18 -10.31 5.14
N LEU A 34 -30.94 -11.36 5.51
CA LEU A 34 -30.50 -12.75 5.39
C LEU A 34 -30.30 -13.26 3.95
N LEU A 35 -30.73 -12.49 2.93
CA LEU A 35 -30.53 -12.81 1.51
C LEU A 35 -29.36 -12.04 0.86
N LEU A 36 -28.80 -11.03 1.54
CA LEU A 36 -27.61 -10.31 1.05
C LEU A 36 -26.30 -11.06 1.37
N ASP A 37 -26.25 -11.82 2.46
CA ASP A 37 -25.04 -12.52 2.92
C ASP A 37 -24.79 -13.89 2.25
N PHE A 38 -25.63 -14.32 1.29
CA PHE A 38 -25.44 -15.58 0.54
C PHE A 38 -24.76 -15.42 -0.83
N GLY A 39 -24.23 -14.22 -1.12
CA GLY A 39 -23.23 -14.04 -2.17
C GLY A 39 -21.86 -14.51 -1.70
N LEU A 40 -21.51 -15.78 -1.96
CA LEU A 40 -20.21 -16.35 -1.60
C LEU A 40 -19.07 -15.85 -2.52
N ASN A 41 -18.85 -14.54 -2.55
CA ASN A 41 -17.61 -13.95 -3.01
C ASN A 41 -16.53 -14.37 -2.02
N ALA A 42 -15.70 -15.34 -2.41
CA ALA A 42 -14.55 -15.77 -1.62
C ALA A 42 -13.47 -14.69 -1.65
N GLU A 43 -13.62 -13.68 -0.80
CA GLU A 43 -12.65 -12.59 -0.68
C GLU A 43 -11.27 -13.15 -0.30
N LEU A 44 -10.24 -12.68 -1.00
CA LEU A 44 -8.89 -13.22 -0.86
C LEU A 44 -8.33 -12.97 0.55
N PRO A 45 -7.56 -13.93 1.10
CA PRO A 45 -7.12 -13.87 2.48
C PRO A 45 -6.18 -12.70 2.75
N HIS A 46 -6.50 -11.92 3.79
CA HIS A 46 -5.63 -10.91 4.35
C HIS A 46 -4.34 -11.54 4.89
N GLU A 47 -3.19 -10.88 4.73
CA GLU A 47 -1.87 -11.45 5.03
C GLU A 47 -1.54 -11.60 6.52
N GLU A 48 -2.50 -11.28 7.40
CA GLU A 48 -2.42 -11.52 8.85
C GLU A 48 -3.45 -12.58 9.33
N ASP A 49 -4.16 -13.27 8.41
CA ASP A 49 -5.08 -14.35 8.77
C ASP A 49 -4.34 -15.64 9.20
N VAL A 50 -4.69 -16.14 10.38
CA VAL A 50 -4.02 -17.27 11.05
C VAL A 50 -4.19 -18.60 10.30
N HIS A 51 -5.31 -18.83 9.61
CA HIS A 51 -5.50 -20.06 8.85
C HIS A 51 -4.54 -20.13 7.66
N PHE A 52 -4.44 -19.05 6.91
CA PHE A 52 -3.60 -18.96 5.72
C PHE A 52 -2.10 -18.87 6.06
N ILE A 53 -1.73 -18.16 7.13
CA ILE A 53 -0.36 -18.20 7.68
C ILE A 53 0.08 -19.64 7.94
N ASN A 54 -0.78 -20.46 8.54
CA ASN A 54 -0.49 -21.86 8.81
C ASN A 54 -0.40 -22.69 7.53
N GLU A 55 -1.31 -22.52 6.54
CA GLU A 55 -1.19 -23.19 5.24
C GLU A 55 0.18 -22.89 4.60
N TYR A 56 0.55 -21.60 4.51
CA TYR A 56 1.74 -21.18 3.78
C TYR A 56 3.00 -21.73 4.44
N VAL A 57 3.14 -21.61 5.77
CA VAL A 57 4.30 -22.12 6.52
C VAL A 57 4.36 -23.66 6.47
N ASN A 58 3.24 -24.35 6.59
CA ASN A 58 3.20 -25.82 6.56
C ASN A 58 3.59 -26.38 5.19
N VAL A 59 3.08 -25.82 4.08
CA VAL A 59 3.46 -26.26 2.73
C VAL A 59 4.95 -25.99 2.46
N HIS A 60 5.50 -24.85 2.89
CA HIS A 60 6.94 -24.61 2.80
C HIS A 60 7.76 -25.65 3.57
N ASN A 61 7.40 -25.97 4.82
CA ASN A 61 8.14 -26.93 5.64
C ASN A 61 7.99 -28.38 5.13
N GLU A 62 6.80 -28.80 4.67
CA GLU A 62 6.57 -30.11 4.05
C GLU A 62 7.52 -30.35 2.86
N LEU A 63 7.60 -29.37 1.97
CA LEU A 63 8.40 -29.44 0.75
C LEU A 63 9.91 -29.37 1.05
N ARG A 64 10.32 -28.51 2.00
CA ARG A 64 11.72 -28.43 2.48
C ARG A 64 12.16 -29.73 3.15
N GLY A 65 11.34 -30.33 4.02
CA GLY A 65 11.67 -31.60 4.68
C GLY A 65 11.82 -32.78 3.71
N ASN A 66 11.18 -32.72 2.54
CA ASN A 66 11.10 -33.80 1.56
C ASN A 66 11.86 -33.56 0.24
N VAL A 67 12.85 -32.66 0.24
CA VAL A 67 13.76 -32.48 -0.89
C VAL A 67 14.55 -33.75 -1.25
N LEU A 68 14.90 -33.89 -2.53
CA LEU A 68 15.84 -34.89 -3.04
C LEU A 68 16.93 -34.17 -3.87
N PRO A 69 18.23 -34.44 -3.61
CA PRO A 69 18.78 -35.25 -2.51
C PRO A 69 18.43 -34.68 -1.12
N ARG A 70 18.44 -35.51 -0.07
CA ARG A 70 18.03 -35.07 1.28
C ARG A 70 18.95 -33.97 1.81
N GLY A 71 18.35 -32.91 2.37
CA GLY A 71 19.06 -31.77 2.94
C GLY A 71 19.54 -32.03 4.37
N SER A 72 20.84 -31.82 4.61
CA SER A 72 21.46 -32.05 5.94
C SER A 72 21.40 -30.86 6.90
N ASN A 73 21.12 -29.66 6.39
CA ASN A 73 21.20 -28.39 7.13
C ASN A 73 20.06 -27.39 6.84
N LEU A 74 18.94 -27.85 6.29
CA LEU A 74 17.77 -27.01 6.01
C LEU A 74 17.14 -26.50 7.31
N ARG A 75 16.95 -25.19 7.44
CA ARG A 75 16.26 -24.60 8.60
C ARG A 75 14.75 -24.78 8.51
N PHE A 76 14.13 -24.99 9.67
CA PHE A 76 12.68 -24.87 9.85
C PHE A 76 12.27 -23.42 9.54
N MET A 77 11.16 -23.25 8.83
CA MET A 77 10.67 -21.96 8.37
C MET A 77 9.48 -21.51 9.22
N THR A 78 9.42 -20.22 9.55
CA THR A 78 8.36 -19.62 10.38
C THR A 78 7.90 -18.29 9.81
N TRP A 79 6.70 -17.86 10.22
CA TRP A 79 6.14 -16.60 9.74
C TRP A 79 6.92 -15.37 10.20
N ASP A 80 6.92 -14.34 9.36
CA ASP A 80 7.28 -12.97 9.71
C ASP A 80 6.31 -11.96 9.05
N VAL A 81 5.67 -11.15 9.90
CA VAL A 81 4.64 -10.18 9.49
C VAL A 81 5.21 -8.95 8.77
N ALA A 82 6.51 -8.65 8.91
CA ALA A 82 7.12 -7.62 8.07
C ALA A 82 7.26 -8.11 6.63
N LEU A 83 7.69 -9.36 6.42
CA LEU A 83 7.79 -9.94 5.08
C LEU A 83 6.42 -10.03 4.36
N SER A 84 5.33 -10.34 5.08
CA SER A 84 4.00 -10.39 4.45
C SER A 84 3.47 -9.00 4.07
N ARG A 85 3.72 -7.98 4.89
CA ARG A 85 3.42 -6.58 4.57
C ARG A 85 4.22 -6.07 3.36
N THR A 86 5.47 -6.52 3.19
CA THR A 86 6.29 -6.27 1.99
C THR A 86 5.67 -6.91 0.75
N ALA A 87 5.32 -8.20 0.83
CA ALA A 87 4.67 -8.94 -0.25
C ALA A 87 3.36 -8.26 -0.69
N ARG A 88 2.51 -7.86 0.27
CA ARG A 88 1.26 -7.12 0.01
C ARG A 88 1.53 -5.76 -0.64
N ALA A 89 2.46 -4.98 -0.10
CA ALA A 89 2.79 -3.65 -0.61
C ALA A 89 3.31 -3.67 -2.05
N TRP A 90 4.04 -4.72 -2.44
CA TRP A 90 4.46 -4.91 -3.84
C TRP A 90 3.32 -5.47 -4.70
N GLY A 91 2.57 -6.45 -4.21
CA GLY A 91 1.42 -7.05 -4.91
C GLY A 91 0.36 -6.03 -5.34
N LYS A 92 0.11 -5.00 -4.52
CA LYS A 92 -0.75 -3.84 -4.84
C LYS A 92 -0.37 -3.09 -6.13
N LYS A 93 0.86 -3.24 -6.64
CA LYS A 93 1.28 -2.65 -7.92
C LYS A 93 0.79 -3.44 -9.15
N CYS A 94 0.38 -4.69 -8.99
CA CYS A 94 -0.10 -5.57 -10.06
C CYS A 94 0.87 -5.74 -11.25
N VAL A 95 2.19 -5.71 -10.97
CA VAL A 95 3.26 -5.97 -11.95
C VAL A 95 3.92 -7.33 -11.71
N PHE A 96 4.24 -8.06 -12.78
CA PHE A 96 5.01 -9.30 -12.70
C PHE A 96 6.52 -9.00 -12.82
N GLU A 97 7.02 -8.26 -11.83
CA GLU A 97 8.40 -7.78 -11.73
C GLU A 97 8.85 -7.93 -10.27
N HIS A 98 10.14 -8.18 -10.05
CA HIS A 98 10.69 -8.31 -8.70
C HIS A 98 10.79 -6.96 -7.98
N ASN A 99 10.65 -7.01 -6.66
CA ASN A 99 10.73 -5.83 -5.81
C ASN A 99 12.15 -5.25 -5.78
N ASN A 100 12.29 -4.02 -6.26
CA ASN A 100 13.59 -3.34 -6.39
C ASN A 100 14.18 -2.85 -5.06
N HIS A 101 13.47 -3.01 -3.94
CA HIS A 101 13.88 -2.54 -2.60
C HIS A 101 14.33 -3.67 -1.65
N LEU A 102 14.48 -4.91 -2.14
CA LEU A 102 14.78 -6.11 -1.33
C LEU A 102 16.19 -6.11 -0.71
N GLU A 103 17.17 -5.51 -1.38
CA GLU A 103 18.56 -5.41 -0.89
C GLU A 103 18.76 -4.28 0.14
N GLU A 104 17.87 -3.29 0.17
CA GLU A 104 18.04 -2.08 0.98
C GLU A 104 17.62 -2.27 2.45
N LEU A 105 18.54 -1.92 3.36
CA LEU A 105 18.29 -1.90 4.81
C LEU A 105 17.11 -1.00 5.17
N ASN A 106 16.17 -1.51 5.97
CA ASN A 106 14.95 -0.82 6.43
C ASN A 106 13.94 -0.44 5.33
N MET A 107 14.09 -0.91 4.10
CA MET A 107 13.12 -0.70 3.02
C MET A 107 12.15 -1.88 2.88
N ALA A 108 12.66 -3.11 2.78
CA ALA A 108 11.85 -4.34 2.69
C ALA A 108 11.70 -5.11 4.03
N HIS A 109 12.49 -4.79 5.06
CA HIS A 109 12.35 -5.37 6.41
C HIS A 109 13.06 -4.50 7.48
N PRO A 110 12.60 -4.44 8.75
CA PRO A 110 13.23 -3.65 9.83
C PRO A 110 14.50 -4.28 10.45
N LYS A 111 15.11 -5.29 9.84
CA LYS A 111 16.16 -6.11 10.49
C LYS A 111 17.03 -6.90 9.51
N PHE A 112 16.40 -7.49 8.49
CA PHE A 112 17.09 -8.19 7.41
C PHE A 112 17.26 -7.26 6.21
N ASN A 113 18.24 -7.58 5.38
CA ASN A 113 18.48 -7.09 4.03
C ASN A 113 18.78 -8.30 3.13
N GLY A 114 18.84 -8.11 1.81
CA GLY A 114 18.92 -9.21 0.86
C GLY A 114 17.73 -10.14 1.02
N ILE A 115 16.53 -9.59 0.90
CA ILE A 115 15.27 -10.30 1.06
C ILE A 115 15.01 -11.14 -0.19
N GLY A 116 14.79 -12.44 -0.03
CA GLY A 116 14.41 -13.32 -1.13
C GLY A 116 12.98 -13.09 -1.56
N GLU A 117 12.62 -13.42 -2.80
CA GLU A 117 11.26 -13.25 -3.30
C GLU A 117 10.92 -14.32 -4.35
N ASN A 118 9.76 -14.96 -4.18
CA ASN A 118 9.10 -15.74 -5.22
C ASN A 118 7.80 -15.03 -5.60
N ILE A 119 7.45 -15.02 -6.89
CA ILE A 119 6.20 -14.46 -7.41
C ILE A 119 5.45 -15.54 -8.20
N TRP A 120 4.13 -15.60 -8.03
CA TRP A 120 3.20 -16.39 -8.82
C TRP A 120 2.09 -15.47 -9.35
N VAL A 121 1.69 -15.67 -10.60
CA VAL A 121 0.57 -14.95 -11.22
C VAL A 121 -0.26 -15.94 -12.02
N GLY A 122 -1.59 -15.88 -11.84
CA GLY A 122 -2.56 -16.70 -12.55
C GLY A 122 -3.97 -16.16 -12.37
N PRO A 123 -4.99 -16.79 -12.99
CA PRO A 123 -6.39 -16.45 -12.78
C PRO A 123 -6.79 -16.62 -11.32
N GLU A 124 -7.62 -15.71 -10.80
CA GLU A 124 -8.08 -15.73 -9.40
C GLU A 124 -8.80 -17.04 -9.04
N ASN A 125 -9.61 -17.56 -9.96
CA ASN A 125 -10.35 -18.82 -9.83
C ASN A 125 -9.46 -20.09 -9.90
N GLU A 126 -8.16 -19.96 -10.18
CA GLU A 126 -7.19 -21.06 -10.20
C GLU A 126 -6.22 -21.00 -9.00
N PHE A 127 -6.30 -19.93 -8.19
CA PHE A 127 -5.38 -19.73 -7.08
C PHE A 127 -5.73 -20.55 -5.83
N THR A 128 -4.73 -21.29 -5.34
CA THR A 128 -4.55 -21.57 -3.91
C THR A 128 -3.07 -21.41 -3.59
N ALA A 129 -2.71 -21.11 -2.34
CA ALA A 129 -1.30 -21.00 -1.97
C ALA A 129 -0.58 -22.35 -2.09
N SER A 130 -1.22 -23.47 -1.75
CA SER A 130 -0.71 -24.81 -2.06
C SER A 130 -0.38 -25.02 -3.55
N ILE A 131 -1.24 -24.57 -4.49
CA ILE A 131 -0.93 -24.63 -5.93
C ILE A 131 0.28 -23.74 -6.27
N ALA A 132 0.29 -22.49 -5.83
CA ALA A 132 1.36 -21.54 -6.14
C ALA A 132 2.73 -22.03 -5.59
N ILE A 133 2.80 -22.38 -4.31
CA ILE A 133 4.03 -22.84 -3.64
C ILE A 133 4.52 -24.18 -4.23
N ARG A 134 3.62 -25.11 -4.57
CA ARG A 134 4.01 -26.37 -5.24
C ARG A 134 4.44 -26.13 -6.69
N SER A 135 3.91 -25.12 -7.39
CA SER A 135 4.37 -24.80 -8.74
C SER A 135 5.82 -24.31 -8.75
N TRP A 136 6.21 -23.47 -7.78
CA TRP A 136 7.60 -23.09 -7.54
C TRP A 136 8.48 -24.30 -7.21
N TYR A 137 8.01 -25.20 -6.35
CA TYR A 137 8.76 -26.41 -6.00
C TYR A 137 8.97 -27.37 -7.18
N GLU A 138 8.00 -27.48 -8.09
CA GLU A 138 8.10 -28.35 -9.26
C GLU A 138 9.13 -27.89 -10.31
N GLU A 139 9.65 -26.65 -10.20
CA GLU A 139 10.85 -26.24 -10.92
C GLU A 139 12.09 -27.09 -10.60
N ARG A 140 12.08 -27.87 -9.51
CA ARG A 140 13.09 -28.92 -9.23
C ARG A 140 13.34 -29.86 -10.42
N LYS A 141 12.34 -30.06 -11.29
CA LYS A 141 12.46 -30.83 -12.55
C LYS A 141 13.45 -30.21 -13.55
N LYS A 142 13.70 -28.92 -13.45
CA LYS A 142 14.62 -28.13 -14.30
C LYS A 142 16.02 -27.99 -13.68
N TYR A 143 16.15 -28.25 -12.38
CA TYR A 143 17.39 -28.04 -11.61
C TYR A 143 18.23 -29.31 -11.52
N HIS A 144 19.53 -29.16 -11.78
CA HIS A 144 20.50 -30.24 -11.75
C HIS A 144 21.41 -30.07 -10.52
N PHE A 145 21.08 -30.77 -9.44
CA PHE A 145 21.75 -30.59 -8.14
C PHE A 145 23.27 -30.80 -8.20
N GLU A 146 23.74 -31.76 -9.00
CA GLU A 146 25.15 -32.16 -9.00
C GLU A 146 26.11 -31.15 -9.64
N ASN A 147 25.67 -30.33 -10.59
CA ASN A 147 26.44 -29.25 -11.17
C ASN A 147 25.89 -27.84 -10.84
N ASP A 148 24.86 -27.77 -9.99
CA ASP A 148 24.15 -26.54 -9.57
C ASP A 148 23.54 -25.72 -10.72
N SER A 149 23.37 -26.33 -11.90
CA SER A 149 22.82 -25.65 -13.09
C SER A 149 21.32 -25.86 -13.24
N CYS A 150 20.70 -25.06 -14.11
CA CYS A 150 19.29 -25.19 -14.46
C CYS A 150 19.12 -25.20 -15.99
N SER A 151 18.22 -26.04 -16.48
CA SER A 151 17.87 -26.14 -17.92
C SER A 151 16.90 -25.04 -18.38
N SER A 152 16.22 -24.38 -17.44
CA SER A 152 15.46 -23.13 -17.58
C SER A 152 15.32 -22.51 -16.18
N ASP A 153 14.61 -21.38 -16.02
CA ASP A 153 14.51 -20.73 -14.71
C ASP A 153 13.95 -21.66 -13.61
N CYS A 154 14.63 -21.61 -12.47
CA CYS A 154 14.58 -22.51 -11.31
C CYS A 154 14.72 -21.73 -9.99
N SER A 155 14.70 -20.40 -10.08
CA SER A 155 14.97 -19.47 -8.98
C SER A 155 13.99 -19.67 -7.83
N ASN A 156 12.70 -19.81 -8.13
CA ASN A 156 11.65 -20.01 -7.13
C ASN A 156 11.85 -21.31 -6.35
N TYR A 157 12.24 -22.42 -7.01
CA TYR A 157 12.64 -23.64 -6.30
C TYR A 157 13.88 -23.39 -5.43
N LYS A 158 14.98 -22.87 -5.98
CA LYS A 158 16.24 -22.67 -5.23
C LYS A 158 16.00 -21.80 -3.99
N GLN A 159 15.16 -20.77 -4.08
CA GLN A 159 14.78 -19.91 -2.95
C GLN A 159 13.87 -20.63 -1.93
N LEU A 160 12.83 -21.35 -2.37
CA LEU A 160 11.92 -22.10 -1.49
C LEU A 160 12.69 -23.12 -0.64
N VAL A 161 13.66 -23.82 -1.23
CA VAL A 161 14.51 -24.81 -0.54
C VAL A 161 15.82 -24.25 0.02
N TRP A 162 15.98 -22.92 0.11
CA TRP A 162 17.25 -22.32 0.55
C TRP A 162 17.53 -22.56 2.04
N ASP A 163 18.71 -23.08 2.38
CA ASP A 163 19.05 -23.57 3.72
C ASP A 163 19.13 -22.48 4.80
N THR A 164 19.63 -21.30 4.46
CA THR A 164 19.75 -20.19 5.42
C THR A 164 18.44 -19.44 5.66
N SER A 165 17.47 -19.51 4.74
CA SER A 165 16.17 -18.84 4.86
C SER A 165 15.32 -19.55 5.92
N TYR A 166 14.82 -18.80 6.91
CA TYR A 166 14.04 -19.34 8.04
C TYR A 166 12.82 -18.48 8.41
N LYS A 167 12.72 -17.26 7.89
CA LYS A 167 11.50 -16.45 7.90
C LYS A 167 10.89 -16.41 6.50
N VAL A 168 9.57 -16.47 6.45
CA VAL A 168 8.76 -16.22 5.26
C VAL A 168 7.56 -15.36 5.62
N GLY A 169 7.15 -14.49 4.72
CA GLY A 169 5.88 -13.80 4.79
C GLY A 169 5.35 -13.59 3.39
N CYS A 170 4.08 -13.92 3.17
CA CYS A 170 3.45 -13.93 1.86
C CYS A 170 2.16 -13.12 1.86
N ALA A 171 1.74 -12.66 0.68
CA ALA A 171 0.44 -12.06 0.46
C ALA A 171 -0.08 -12.43 -0.93
N VAL A 172 -1.41 -12.46 -1.07
CA VAL A 172 -2.09 -12.49 -2.36
C VAL A 172 -2.76 -11.14 -2.60
N THR A 173 -2.94 -10.73 -3.86
CA THR A 173 -3.65 -9.50 -4.22
C THR A 173 -4.39 -9.69 -5.54
N SER A 174 -5.69 -9.37 -5.57
CA SER A 174 -6.48 -9.34 -6.80
C SER A 174 -6.08 -8.15 -7.68
N CYS A 175 -6.01 -8.40 -8.98
CA CYS A 175 -5.56 -7.47 -9.99
C CYS A 175 -6.44 -7.60 -11.23
N THR A 176 -7.13 -6.51 -11.61
CA THR A 176 -7.99 -6.45 -12.81
C THR A 176 -7.30 -7.00 -14.06
N ARG A 177 -5.98 -6.78 -14.18
CA ARG A 177 -5.11 -7.39 -15.17
C ARG A 177 -3.66 -7.46 -14.66
N VAL A 178 -2.96 -8.55 -14.96
CA VAL A 178 -1.48 -8.65 -14.89
C VAL A 178 -0.97 -9.22 -16.21
N GLY A 179 -0.06 -8.51 -16.89
CA GLY A 179 0.47 -8.91 -18.20
C GLY A 179 -0.61 -9.08 -19.27
N ARG A 180 -1.01 -10.32 -19.55
CA ARG A 180 -2.14 -10.67 -20.46
C ARG A 180 -3.35 -11.28 -19.75
N ILE A 181 -3.25 -11.64 -18.47
CA ILE A 181 -4.29 -12.32 -17.69
C ILE A 181 -5.23 -11.25 -17.11
N LYS A 182 -6.56 -11.45 -17.28
CA LYS A 182 -7.61 -10.62 -16.65
C LYS A 182 -8.14 -11.32 -15.41
N TYR A 183 -8.60 -10.56 -14.40
CA TYR A 183 -9.01 -11.11 -13.10
C TYR A 183 -7.92 -12.05 -12.55
N ALA A 184 -6.70 -11.52 -12.55
CA ALA A 184 -5.52 -12.23 -12.10
C ALA A 184 -5.34 -12.00 -10.60
N VAL A 185 -4.69 -12.93 -9.92
CA VAL A 185 -4.02 -12.60 -8.65
C VAL A 185 -2.51 -12.60 -8.84
N ILE A 186 -1.85 -11.77 -8.06
CA ILE A 186 -0.42 -11.89 -7.79
C ILE A 186 -0.25 -12.43 -6.36
N PHE A 187 0.50 -13.52 -6.22
CA PHE A 187 0.87 -14.10 -4.94
C PHE A 187 2.39 -14.03 -4.78
N ILE A 188 2.84 -13.39 -3.71
CA ILE A 188 4.25 -13.12 -3.45
C ILE A 188 4.61 -13.72 -2.10
N CYS A 189 5.74 -14.41 -2.01
CA CYS A 189 6.37 -14.78 -0.75
C CYS A 189 7.75 -14.13 -0.67
N ASN A 190 7.97 -13.30 0.35
CA ASN A 190 9.29 -12.79 0.70
C ASN A 190 9.95 -13.67 1.77
N TYR A 191 11.27 -13.86 1.69
CA TYR A 191 12.05 -14.78 2.51
C TYR A 191 13.22 -14.07 3.20
N ALA A 192 13.49 -14.38 4.47
CA ALA A 192 14.65 -13.84 5.17
C ALA A 192 15.50 -14.88 5.95
N PRO A 193 16.84 -14.74 5.90
CA PRO A 193 17.60 -14.07 4.83
C PRO A 193 17.25 -14.66 3.45
N GLY A 194 17.37 -13.89 2.39
CA GLY A 194 17.17 -14.36 1.02
C GLY A 194 18.22 -15.39 0.60
N GLY A 195 17.95 -16.03 -0.55
CA GLY A 195 18.90 -16.88 -1.23
C GLY A 195 19.76 -16.10 -2.19
N SER A 196 21.08 -16.21 -2.08
CA SER A 196 22.00 -15.58 -3.05
C SER A 196 21.95 -16.23 -4.44
N LEU A 197 21.28 -17.39 -4.56
CA LEU A 197 21.12 -18.28 -5.73
C LEU A 197 22.42 -18.79 -6.40
N SER A 198 23.56 -18.18 -6.09
CA SER A 198 24.94 -18.43 -6.54
C SER A 198 25.60 -19.72 -6.02
N ARG A 199 24.82 -20.60 -5.39
CA ARG A 199 25.27 -21.92 -4.92
C ARG A 199 24.09 -22.90 -4.84
N ARG A 200 24.41 -24.18 -4.60
CA ARG A 200 23.42 -25.20 -4.21
C ARG A 200 22.61 -24.69 -3.01
N PRO A 201 21.28 -24.85 -3.01
CA PRO A 201 20.41 -24.24 -2.00
C PRO A 201 20.61 -24.84 -0.60
N TYR A 202 21.05 -26.10 -0.52
CA TYR A 202 21.35 -26.80 0.73
C TYR A 202 22.52 -27.78 0.57
N LYS A 203 23.05 -28.29 1.69
CA LYS A 203 24.10 -29.32 1.71
C LYS A 203 23.47 -30.71 1.71
N PRO A 204 23.77 -31.59 0.73
CA PRO A 204 23.22 -32.94 0.71
C PRO A 204 23.78 -33.79 1.85
N GLY A 205 23.00 -34.74 2.34
CA GLY A 205 23.43 -35.74 3.32
C GLY A 205 22.28 -36.31 4.15
N ILE A 206 22.64 -36.94 5.28
CA ILE A 206 21.67 -37.39 6.27
C ILE A 206 20.92 -36.16 6.83
N THR A 207 19.60 -36.26 6.89
CA THR A 207 18.70 -35.24 7.45
C THR A 207 19.19 -34.74 8.81
N CYS A 208 19.16 -33.42 9.02
CA CYS A 208 19.61 -32.73 10.24
C CYS A 208 21.08 -32.95 10.67
N ALA A 209 21.89 -33.76 9.98
CA ALA A 209 23.26 -34.08 10.38
C ALA A 209 24.26 -32.90 10.28
N ARG A 210 23.81 -31.73 9.81
CA ARG A 210 24.56 -30.47 9.77
C ARG A 210 23.74 -29.28 10.30
N CYS A 211 22.81 -29.53 11.22
CA CYS A 211 22.22 -28.47 12.04
C CYS A 211 23.25 -27.84 13.00
N SER A 212 22.89 -26.71 13.63
CA SER A 212 23.69 -26.16 14.75
C SER A 212 23.62 -27.07 15.96
N LYS A 213 24.63 -27.01 16.86
CA LYS A 213 24.63 -27.74 18.14
C LYS A 213 23.53 -27.30 19.13
N TYR A 214 22.85 -26.19 18.84
CA TYR A 214 21.71 -25.67 19.61
C TYR A 214 20.36 -25.92 18.92
N ASP A 215 20.37 -26.42 17.68
CA ASP A 215 19.17 -26.69 16.91
C ASP A 215 18.65 -28.11 17.22
N ARG A 216 17.34 -28.30 17.13
CA ARG A 216 16.68 -29.62 17.18
C ARG A 216 16.34 -30.06 15.75
N CYS A 217 16.04 -31.35 15.58
CA CYS A 217 15.45 -31.84 14.34
C CYS A 217 13.94 -31.92 14.52
N THR A 218 13.19 -31.12 13.76
CA THR A 218 11.72 -31.06 13.76
C THR A 218 11.25 -31.17 12.31
N ASP A 219 10.41 -32.14 12.00
CA ASP A 219 9.85 -32.37 10.66
C ASP A 219 10.91 -32.40 9.54
N PHE A 220 12.03 -33.07 9.83
CA PHE A 220 13.22 -33.21 8.97
C PHE A 220 14.01 -31.91 8.75
N LEU A 221 13.78 -30.88 9.55
CA LEU A 221 14.41 -29.56 9.47
C LEU A 221 15.08 -29.16 10.79
N CYS A 222 16.11 -28.32 10.70
CA CYS A 222 16.80 -27.74 11.85
C CYS A 222 15.95 -26.63 12.49
N SER A 223 15.33 -26.88 13.65
CA SER A 223 14.53 -25.91 14.42
C SER A 223 15.33 -25.30 15.57
N ASN A 224 15.02 -24.08 15.97
CA ASN A 224 15.73 -23.33 17.02
C ASN A 224 14.79 -22.29 17.66
N ALA A 225 14.57 -22.38 18.98
CA ALA A 225 13.55 -21.57 19.66
C ALA A 225 13.77 -20.04 19.51
N ASP A 226 15.00 -19.56 19.68
CA ASP A 226 15.32 -18.12 19.65
C ASP A 226 15.18 -17.51 18.24
N ARG A 227 15.43 -18.35 17.22
CA ARG A 227 15.38 -17.97 15.80
C ARG A 227 13.97 -18.08 15.22
N ASP A 228 13.25 -19.12 15.62
CA ASP A 228 11.95 -19.48 15.05
C ASP A 228 10.79 -18.73 15.73
N GLN A 229 11.05 -18.09 16.89
CA GLN A 229 10.12 -17.18 17.57
C GLN A 229 9.45 -16.18 16.61
N SER A 230 8.14 -15.99 16.74
CA SER A 230 7.38 -14.96 16.03
C SER A 230 7.70 -13.56 16.60
N VAL A 231 8.15 -12.65 15.73
CA VAL A 231 8.39 -11.24 16.09
C VAL A 231 7.23 -10.40 15.55
N TYR A 232 6.59 -9.63 16.42
CA TYR A 232 5.42 -8.82 16.05
C TYR A 232 5.78 -7.36 15.79
N TYR A 233 5.82 -6.97 14.52
CA TYR A 233 6.20 -5.62 14.09
C TYR A 233 5.00 -4.67 13.97
N ARG A 234 4.30 -4.41 15.10
CA ARG A 234 3.02 -3.66 15.17
C ARG A 234 2.91 -2.49 14.17
N PHE A 235 3.90 -1.60 14.14
CA PHE A 235 3.89 -0.36 13.35
C PHE A 235 4.80 -0.40 12.12
N TRP A 236 5.36 -1.54 11.71
CA TRP A 236 6.24 -1.60 10.54
C TRP A 236 5.47 -1.82 9.24
N TYR A 237 5.80 -1.00 8.25
CA TYR A 237 5.33 -1.05 6.87
C TYR A 237 6.47 -0.61 5.94
N PRO A 238 6.54 -1.10 4.68
CA PRO A 238 7.57 -0.70 3.74
C PRO A 238 7.54 0.80 3.48
N ARG A 239 8.72 1.45 3.45
CA ARG A 239 8.83 2.92 3.34
C ARG A 239 8.25 3.49 2.04
N TRP A 240 8.21 2.66 1.00
CA TRP A 240 7.76 2.95 -0.36
C TRP A 240 6.33 2.49 -0.65
N GLU A 241 5.58 1.95 0.33
CA GLU A 241 4.15 1.65 0.15
C GLU A 241 3.36 2.97 0.07
N VAL A 242 2.71 3.25 -1.07
CA VAL A 242 1.93 4.48 -1.28
C VAL A 242 0.55 4.12 -1.86
N PRO A 243 -0.56 4.62 -1.29
CA PRO A 243 -0.64 5.31 0.00
C PRO A 243 -0.24 4.36 1.16
N ARG A 244 0.49 4.87 2.16
CA ARG A 244 0.77 4.08 3.36
C ARG A 244 -0.54 3.76 4.07
N PRO A 245 -0.72 2.53 4.59
CA PRO A 245 -1.83 2.20 5.48
C PRO A 245 -1.90 3.19 6.65
N ILE A 246 -3.12 3.54 7.09
CA ILE A 246 -3.34 4.51 8.17
C ILE A 246 -3.06 3.83 9.51
N VAL A 247 -1.80 3.81 9.91
CA VAL A 247 -1.36 3.31 11.22
C VAL A 247 -1.31 4.47 12.21
N CYS A 248 -2.42 4.73 12.91
CA CYS A 248 -2.32 5.56 14.10
C CYS A 248 -1.61 4.76 15.21
N ASP A 249 -0.47 5.27 15.66
CA ASP A 249 0.13 4.91 16.93
C ASP A 249 -0.67 5.56 18.09
N PRO A 250 -0.34 5.27 19.37
CA PRO A 250 -1.05 5.88 20.51
C PRO A 250 -0.96 7.41 20.53
N LEU A 251 0.11 8.00 19.97
CA LEU A 251 0.26 9.45 19.85
C LEU A 251 -0.70 10.03 18.81
N CYS A 252 -0.84 9.39 17.65
CA CYS A 252 -1.81 9.73 16.59
C CYS A 252 -3.25 9.67 17.11
N LEU A 253 -3.61 8.62 17.86
CA LEU A 253 -4.91 8.53 18.54
C LEU A 253 -5.10 9.65 19.57
N PHE A 254 -4.10 9.94 20.41
CA PHE A 254 -4.15 11.02 21.38
C PHE A 254 -4.33 12.39 20.70
N ILE A 255 -3.58 12.68 19.64
CA ILE A 255 -3.69 13.92 18.86
C ILE A 255 -5.06 14.03 18.18
N PHE A 256 -5.61 12.92 17.68
CA PHE A 256 -6.95 12.89 17.11
C PHE A 256 -8.02 13.21 18.16
N PHE A 257 -8.03 12.51 19.29
CA PHE A 257 -8.98 12.78 20.38
C PHE A 257 -8.82 14.18 20.97
N LEU A 258 -7.60 14.69 21.10
CA LEU A 258 -7.32 16.06 21.53
C LEU A 258 -7.87 17.09 20.55
N ARG A 259 -7.71 16.89 19.23
CA ARG A 259 -8.29 17.77 18.20
C ARG A 259 -9.83 17.75 18.24
N MET A 260 -10.44 16.58 18.36
CA MET A 260 -11.91 16.45 18.48
C MET A 260 -12.44 17.09 19.78
N LEU A 261 -11.70 16.98 20.88
CA LEU A 261 -12.01 17.63 22.15
C LEU A 261 -11.90 19.17 22.04
N CYS A 262 -10.81 19.70 21.47
CA CYS A 262 -10.67 21.13 21.25
C CYS A 262 -11.76 21.68 20.31
N PHE A 263 -12.09 20.97 19.23
CA PHE A 263 -13.13 21.39 18.29
C PHE A 263 -14.53 21.41 18.94
N SER A 264 -14.87 20.39 19.72
CA SER A 264 -16.15 20.36 20.47
C SER A 264 -16.20 21.42 21.58
N ILE A 265 -15.09 21.70 22.27
CA ILE A 265 -14.98 22.84 23.21
C ILE A 265 -15.23 24.17 22.48
N CYS A 266 -14.62 24.39 21.31
CA CYS A 266 -14.86 25.61 20.51
C CYS A 266 -16.33 25.77 20.12
N ILE A 267 -17.00 24.70 19.67
CA ILE A 267 -18.45 24.72 19.38
C ILE A 267 -19.26 25.07 20.63
N ILE A 268 -18.96 24.46 21.79
CA ILE A 268 -19.65 24.75 23.05
C ILE A 268 -19.46 26.22 23.46
N VAL A 269 -18.25 26.76 23.32
CA VAL A 269 -17.95 28.18 23.61
C VAL A 269 -18.73 29.12 22.67
N VAL A 270 -18.79 28.83 21.37
CA VAL A 270 -19.57 29.63 20.40
C VAL A 270 -21.06 29.60 20.73
N LEU A 271 -21.62 28.43 21.03
CA LEU A 271 -23.04 28.29 21.43
C LEU A 271 -23.35 29.02 22.75
N ILE A 272 -22.43 28.99 23.72
CA ILE A 272 -22.55 29.76 24.97
C ILE A 272 -22.53 31.27 24.67
N ILE A 273 -21.61 31.76 23.82
CA ILE A 273 -21.55 33.18 23.45
C ILE A 273 -22.84 33.61 22.73
N GLN A 274 -23.29 32.85 21.73
CA GLN A 274 -24.53 33.12 20.99
C GLN A 274 -25.77 33.13 21.91
N SER A 275 -25.86 32.19 22.87
CA SER A 275 -26.97 32.16 23.85
C SER A 275 -26.95 33.31 24.86
N ARG A 276 -25.79 33.95 25.09
CA ARG A 276 -25.61 35.09 26.01
C ARG A 276 -25.71 36.45 25.31
N PHE A 277 -25.31 36.52 24.05
CA PHE A 277 -25.25 37.74 23.25
C PHE A 277 -25.92 37.49 21.88
N PRO A 278 -27.25 37.28 21.84
CA PRO A 278 -27.96 36.90 20.61
C PRO A 278 -27.88 37.96 19.50
N ASN A 279 -27.58 39.21 19.84
CA ASN A 279 -27.50 40.33 18.89
C ASN A 279 -26.06 40.63 18.41
N ILE A 280 -25.05 39.85 18.80
CA ILE A 280 -23.63 40.14 18.52
C ILE A 280 -23.23 40.06 17.03
N LEU A 281 -24.19 39.68 16.16
CA LEU A 281 -24.06 39.64 14.69
C LEU A 281 -24.92 40.69 13.98
N LEU A 282 -25.58 41.60 14.72
CA LEU A 282 -26.42 42.69 14.19
C LEU A 282 -25.72 44.07 14.24
N GLU A 283 -24.47 44.13 14.69
CA GLU A 283 -23.77 45.39 14.99
C GLU A 283 -22.76 45.81 13.89
N GLU A 284 -22.67 45.04 12.79
CA GLU A 284 -21.68 45.22 11.72
C GLU A 284 -22.15 46.17 10.57
N GLU A 285 -23.41 46.65 10.59
CA GLU A 285 -23.95 47.56 9.55
C GLU A 285 -23.59 49.05 9.72
N MET A 286 -22.81 49.45 10.74
CA MET A 286 -22.57 50.87 11.08
C MET A 286 -21.18 51.43 10.74
N ILE A 287 -20.49 50.90 9.72
CA ILE A 287 -19.11 51.31 9.37
C ILE A 287 -19.04 51.90 7.94
N PHE A 288 -18.94 53.23 7.89
CA PHE A 288 -18.59 54.07 6.73
C PHE A 288 -19.50 54.03 5.49
N ALA A 289 -20.52 54.90 5.50
CA ALA A 289 -20.93 55.61 4.28
C ALA A 289 -19.99 56.83 4.08
N PRO A 290 -19.33 57.00 2.91
CA PRO A 290 -18.58 58.23 2.62
C PRO A 290 -19.52 59.41 2.42
N GLU A 291 -19.19 60.56 3.02
CA GLU A 291 -19.96 61.79 2.87
C GLU A 291 -19.72 62.40 1.47
N VAL A 292 -20.79 62.63 0.71
CA VAL A 292 -20.71 63.14 -0.67
C VAL A 292 -20.54 64.66 -0.65
N THR A 293 -19.30 65.12 -0.73
CA THR A 293 -19.00 66.53 -1.03
C THR A 293 -19.03 66.74 -2.54
N GLU A 294 -20.17 67.22 -3.06
CA GLU A 294 -20.28 67.69 -4.44
C GLU A 294 -19.39 68.93 -4.67
N VAL A 295 -18.69 68.96 -5.81
CA VAL A 295 -18.03 70.16 -6.34
C VAL A 295 -18.32 70.20 -7.85
N GLU A 296 -18.95 71.28 -8.32
CA GLU A 296 -19.35 71.43 -9.72
C GLU A 296 -18.16 71.68 -10.68
N PRO A 297 -18.31 71.38 -11.99
CA PRO A 297 -17.21 71.44 -12.95
C PRO A 297 -17.08 72.78 -13.67
N GLU A 298 -15.88 73.37 -13.67
CA GLU A 298 -15.49 74.35 -14.69
C GLU A 298 -14.81 73.69 -15.90
N LYS A 299 -15.04 74.28 -17.07
CA LYS A 299 -14.52 73.89 -18.39
C LYS A 299 -13.41 74.89 -18.78
N LEU A 300 -12.61 74.74 -19.84
CA LEU A 300 -12.70 73.92 -21.05
C LEU A 300 -11.27 73.76 -21.66
N GLN A 301 -11.18 73.16 -22.86
CA GLN A 301 -10.00 72.92 -23.72
C GLN A 301 -9.27 71.60 -23.36
N GLU A 302 -9.43 70.51 -24.11
CA GLU A 302 -9.33 70.29 -25.57
C GLU A 302 -7.91 70.46 -26.11
N GLU A 303 -7.11 69.39 -26.03
CA GLU A 303 -6.21 68.97 -27.11
C GLU A 303 -6.03 67.44 -27.06
N ASP A 304 -5.83 66.84 -28.24
CA ASP A 304 -5.35 65.49 -28.55
C ASP A 304 -5.94 64.26 -27.83
N ARG A 305 -7.03 63.73 -28.41
CA ARG A 305 -7.50 62.35 -28.21
C ARG A 305 -7.18 61.43 -29.39
N GLU A 306 -5.99 61.59 -30.00
CA GLU A 306 -5.63 60.87 -31.24
C GLU A 306 -4.15 60.45 -31.29
N LYS A 307 -3.71 59.69 -30.26
CA LYS A 307 -2.51 58.83 -30.34
C LYS A 307 -2.82 57.42 -29.84
N VAL A 308 -3.68 56.74 -30.59
CA VAL A 308 -3.83 55.28 -30.62
C VAL A 308 -3.61 54.82 -32.07
N GLU A 309 -2.50 55.28 -32.65
CA GLU A 309 -2.07 54.95 -34.03
C GLU A 309 -0.54 55.18 -34.17
N GLU A 310 0.21 54.65 -33.20
CA GLU A 310 1.68 54.47 -33.19
C GLU A 310 1.99 53.44 -32.08
N VAL A 311 2.98 52.56 -32.27
CA VAL A 311 3.45 51.46 -31.36
C VAL A 311 2.83 50.04 -31.53
N GLU A 312 1.61 49.85 -32.05
CA GLU A 312 1.08 48.47 -32.29
C GLU A 312 1.46 47.83 -33.65
N GLU A 313 2.39 48.41 -34.41
CA GLU A 313 2.93 47.83 -35.67
C GLU A 313 4.46 47.51 -35.62
N GLU A 314 5.00 47.02 -34.50
CA GLU A 314 6.38 46.44 -34.51
C GLU A 314 6.66 45.23 -33.59
N GLU A 315 5.65 44.57 -33.02
CA GLU A 315 5.78 43.24 -32.36
C GLU A 315 4.94 42.16 -33.08
N GLY A 316 5.17 42.00 -34.38
CA GLY A 316 4.27 41.27 -35.29
C GLY A 316 4.82 40.00 -35.95
N ASP A 317 5.94 40.05 -36.69
CA ASP A 317 6.51 38.85 -37.33
C ASP A 317 7.96 39.02 -37.81
N ASN A 318 8.89 38.25 -37.25
CA ASN A 318 9.56 37.16 -38.00
C ASN A 318 10.57 36.40 -37.12
N LYS A 319 10.28 35.12 -36.87
CA LYS A 319 11.32 34.13 -36.55
C LYS A 319 11.65 33.36 -37.82
N LYS A 320 12.88 33.48 -38.35
CA LYS A 320 13.68 32.37 -38.93
C LYS A 320 14.83 32.83 -39.83
N GLU A 321 15.78 31.90 -40.00
CA GLU A 321 16.83 31.84 -41.04
C GLU A 321 17.85 33.02 -41.01
N GLU A 322 19.13 32.77 -40.74
CA GLU A 322 20.19 32.34 -41.68
C GLU A 322 20.53 33.44 -42.71
N GLY A 323 21.79 33.84 -42.94
CA GLY A 323 23.09 33.39 -42.40
C GLY A 323 24.22 34.28 -42.97
N GLU A 324 25.46 33.77 -43.05
CA GLU A 324 26.62 34.33 -43.80
C GLU A 324 27.19 35.68 -43.25
N GLU A 325 28.42 35.72 -42.70
CA GLU A 325 29.74 35.91 -43.36
C GLU A 325 30.09 37.42 -43.60
N GLU A 326 31.34 37.91 -43.57
CA GLU A 326 32.68 37.27 -43.47
C GLU A 326 33.74 38.26 -42.88
N ASN A 327 34.85 37.72 -42.33
CA ASN A 327 36.22 38.29 -42.21
C ASN A 327 36.53 39.70 -41.60
N GLY A 328 37.72 39.95 -41.03
CA GLY A 328 38.86 39.04 -40.74
C GLY A 328 40.12 39.78 -40.21
N GLU A 329 41.17 39.00 -39.90
CA GLU A 329 42.60 39.36 -39.70
C GLU A 329 42.96 40.24 -38.46
N GLU A 330 44.08 40.10 -37.74
CA GLU A 330 45.30 39.25 -37.73
C GLU A 330 45.75 39.15 -36.23
N GLU A 331 46.70 38.37 -35.66
CA GLU A 331 47.79 37.41 -35.99
C GLU A 331 48.09 36.66 -34.64
N GLY A 332 48.72 35.48 -34.46
CA GLY A 332 49.30 34.42 -35.30
C GLY A 332 50.09 33.39 -34.44
N VAL A 333 50.74 32.40 -35.09
CA VAL A 333 52.02 31.68 -34.76
C VAL A 333 52.26 31.10 -33.34
N GLU A 334 52.67 29.83 -33.08
CA GLU A 334 52.85 28.54 -33.81
C GLU A 334 52.81 27.41 -32.72
N GLU A 335 52.10 26.29 -32.90
CA GLU A 335 52.55 24.96 -33.42
C GLU A 335 53.79 24.29 -32.80
N GLU A 336 53.64 23.04 -32.33
CA GLU A 336 54.24 21.84 -32.99
C GLU A 336 53.48 20.55 -32.57
N SER A 337 53.70 19.43 -33.27
CA SER A 337 53.08 18.10 -33.09
C SER A 337 54.17 16.98 -33.06
N LEU A 338 53.96 15.69 -32.76
CA LEU A 338 53.40 14.62 -33.63
C LEU A 338 53.55 13.22 -32.96
N ASP A 339 52.76 12.24 -33.44
CA ASP A 339 53.02 10.79 -33.63
C ASP A 339 53.72 9.84 -32.60
N LEU A 340 52.88 8.94 -32.02
CA LEU A 340 52.73 7.50 -32.38
C LEU A 340 53.91 6.45 -32.15
N PRO A 341 53.66 5.11 -32.28
CA PRO A 341 54.29 4.03 -31.46
C PRO A 341 55.22 3.09 -32.32
N PRO A 342 55.43 1.76 -32.09
CA PRO A 342 55.05 0.83 -30.98
C PRO A 342 56.14 -0.18 -30.50
N SER A 343 55.76 -1.00 -29.51
CA SER A 343 56.12 -2.43 -29.37
C SER A 343 55.08 -3.17 -28.53
#